data_AF-A0A034VVT3-F1
#
_entry.id   AF-A0A034VVT3-F1
#
_cell.length_a   1.000
_cell.length_b   1.000
_cell.length_c   1.000
_cell.angle_alpha   90.00
_cell.angle_beta   90.00
_cell.angle_gamma   90.00
#
_symmetry.space_group_name_H-M   'P 1'
#
loop_
_entity.id
_entity.type
_entity.pdbx_description
1 polymer ?
#
loop_
_entity_poly.entity_id
_entity_poly.type
_entity_poly.pdbx_seq_one_letter_code
_entity_poly.pdbx_strand_id
1 'polypeptide(L)'
;MSKFCGVISKRINSEEVEPLRFSHLEMLTKWLASETESLQSDFATKSEAVQDMQKQVIQNEQKLIEINDIMEVLKEKVIATEHEVAVNDANIKLLERNITALEDYANRPLTAAGITCGCPIVHEQEEQRRMLNLLQNTDHTMAQLHLLMNEFQELQPYVQRMSSPYYTISSILDCHVSTLKQTENNLDRLVEKMHAVDGMLRLALRECVTVLVLHS
;
A
#
# COMPACT_ATOMS: atom_id res chain seq x y z
N MET A 1 45.71 -3.68 35.00
CA MET A 1 46.29 -4.77 35.81
C MET A 1 47.38 -4.28 36.79
N SER A 2 47.16 -3.22 37.57
CA SER A 2 48.21 -2.63 38.45
C SER A 2 47.91 -2.76 39.95
N LYS A 3 46.69 -3.12 40.35
CA LYS A 3 46.27 -3.05 41.76
C LYS A 3 46.47 -4.34 42.58
N PHE A 4 46.76 -5.49 41.95
CA PHE A 4 46.93 -6.76 42.68
C PHE A 4 48.39 -7.03 43.11
N CYS A 5 49.40 -6.43 42.46
CA CYS A 5 50.80 -6.55 42.90
C CYS A 5 51.14 -5.67 44.13
N GLY A 6 50.31 -4.67 44.46
CA GLY A 6 50.63 -3.67 45.49
C GLY A 6 50.50 -4.16 46.93
N VAL A 7 49.82 -5.28 47.18
CA VAL A 7 49.58 -5.79 48.55
C VAL A 7 50.75 -6.66 49.03
N ILE A 8 51.55 -7.22 48.12
CA ILE A 8 52.66 -8.12 48.48
C ILE A 8 53.96 -7.34 48.81
N SER A 9 54.12 -6.11 48.31
CA SER A 9 55.40 -5.37 48.43
C SER A 9 55.57 -4.46 49.66
N LYS A 10 54.66 -4.46 50.64
CA LYS A 10 54.70 -3.47 51.76
C LYS A 10 54.92 -4.02 53.18
N ARG A 11 55.41 -5.27 53.34
CA ARG A 11 55.85 -5.82 54.64
C ARG A 11 57.18 -6.56 54.53
N ILE A 12 58.27 -5.85 54.24
CA ILE A 12 59.63 -6.44 54.18
C ILE A 12 60.57 -5.79 55.20
N ASN A 13 60.04 -5.26 56.31
CA ASN A 13 60.87 -4.80 57.43
C ASN A 13 60.24 -5.32 58.73
N SER A 14 60.92 -6.27 59.37
CA SER A 14 60.65 -6.82 60.71
C SER A 14 59.45 -7.78 60.84
N GLU A 15 59.64 -9.02 60.38
CA GLU A 15 59.17 -10.27 60.99
C GLU A 15 59.81 -11.41 60.18
N GLU A 16 60.26 -12.49 60.80
CA GLU A 16 60.77 -13.67 60.07
C GLU A 16 59.72 -14.08 59.04
N VAL A 17 60.02 -13.85 57.75
CA VAL A 17 59.18 -14.33 56.66
C VAL A 17 59.31 -15.85 56.71
N GLU A 18 58.33 -16.51 57.33
CA GLU A 18 58.26 -17.98 57.31
C GLU A 18 58.45 -18.43 55.85
N PRO A 19 59.41 -19.34 55.58
CA PRO A 19 59.63 -19.82 54.23
C PRO A 19 58.31 -20.34 53.68
N LEU A 20 57.90 -19.85 52.50
CA LEU A 20 56.74 -20.37 51.79
C LEU A 20 56.88 -21.89 51.69
N ARG A 21 56.10 -22.59 52.51
CA ARG A 21 56.08 -24.05 52.51
C ARG A 21 55.45 -24.49 51.19
N PHE A 22 55.90 -25.63 50.66
CA PHE A 22 55.37 -26.18 49.40
C PHE A 22 53.84 -26.30 49.38
N SER A 23 53.20 -26.53 50.54
CA SER A 23 51.75 -26.54 50.70
C SER A 23 51.05 -25.21 50.36
N HIS A 24 51.68 -24.06 50.65
CA HIS A 24 51.13 -22.74 50.30
C HIS A 24 51.20 -22.48 48.79
N LEU A 25 52.28 -22.91 48.14
CA LEU A 25 52.43 -22.84 46.68
C LEU A 25 51.43 -23.76 45.96
N GLU A 26 51.19 -24.95 46.52
CA GLU A 26 50.19 -25.88 46.00
C GLU A 26 48.77 -25.29 46.09
N MET A 27 48.42 -24.68 47.22
CA MET A 27 47.12 -24.02 47.41
C MET A 27 46.93 -22.85 46.43
N LEU A 28 47.95 -22.00 46.26
CA LEU A 28 47.91 -20.89 45.29
C LEU A 28 47.76 -21.39 43.86
N THR A 29 48.44 -22.48 43.51
CA THR A 29 48.35 -23.11 42.19
C THR A 29 46.95 -23.65 41.93
N LYS A 30 46.33 -24.32 42.92
CA LYS A 30 44.94 -24.79 42.86
C LYS A 30 43.95 -23.64 42.68
N TRP A 31 44.13 -22.54 43.41
CA TRP A 31 43.26 -21.37 43.28
C TRP A 31 43.41 -20.71 41.90
N LEU A 32 44.65 -20.50 41.43
CA LEU A 32 44.91 -19.96 40.09
C LEU A 32 44.33 -20.85 38.99
N ALA A 33 44.44 -22.17 39.11
CA ALA A 33 43.84 -23.10 38.15
C ALA A 33 42.31 -22.95 38.13
N SER A 34 41.67 -22.94 39.30
CA SER A 34 40.21 -22.78 39.42
C SER A 34 39.71 -21.44 38.87
N GLU A 35 40.39 -20.33 39.16
CA GLU A 35 40.03 -19.01 38.64
C GLU A 35 40.24 -18.94 37.12
N THR A 36 41.30 -19.57 36.61
CA THR A 36 41.58 -19.62 35.17
C THR A 36 40.50 -20.43 34.43
N GLU A 37 40.10 -21.57 34.97
CA GLU A 37 39.01 -22.39 34.41
C GLU A 37 37.67 -21.64 34.43
N SER A 38 37.36 -20.95 35.53
CA SER A 38 36.15 -20.13 35.63
C SER A 38 36.16 -18.99 34.59
N LEU A 39 37.28 -18.27 34.46
CA LEU A 39 37.41 -17.19 33.49
C LEU A 39 37.33 -17.70 32.04
N GLN A 40 37.89 -18.88 31.76
CA GLN A 40 37.79 -19.50 30.45
C GLN A 40 36.34 -19.85 30.10
N SER A 41 35.60 -20.42 31.04
CA SER A 41 34.18 -20.74 30.87
C SER A 41 33.34 -19.48 30.62
N ASP A 42 33.56 -18.43 31.42
CA ASP A 42 32.90 -17.13 31.25
C ASP A 42 33.20 -16.49 29.89
N PHE A 43 34.46 -16.55 29.47
CA PHE A 43 34.90 -16.03 28.18
C PHE A 43 34.21 -16.77 27.03
N ALA A 44 34.17 -18.10 27.07
CA ALA A 44 33.51 -18.91 26.05
C ALA A 44 32.02 -18.56 25.93
N THR A 45 31.32 -18.51 27.07
CA THR A 45 29.88 -18.19 27.12
C THR A 45 29.58 -16.79 26.56
N LYS A 46 30.37 -15.79 26.97
CA LYS A 46 30.20 -14.42 26.47
C LYS A 46 30.57 -14.28 25.00
N SER A 47 31.58 -15.01 24.54
CA SER A 47 31.98 -15.02 23.13
C SER A 47 30.87 -15.58 22.24
N GLU A 48 30.21 -16.67 22.67
CA GLU A 48 29.08 -17.26 21.96
C GLU A 48 27.89 -16.28 21.90
N ALA A 49 27.53 -15.67 23.04
CA ALA A 49 26.46 -14.67 23.08
C ALA A 49 26.71 -13.47 22.16
N VAL A 50 27.96 -12.99 22.09
CA VAL A 50 28.35 -11.91 21.16
C VAL A 50 28.22 -12.34 19.71
N GLN A 51 28.59 -13.57 19.37
CA GLN A 51 28.43 -14.10 18.01
C GLN A 51 26.96 -14.20 17.61
N ASP A 52 26.09 -14.66 18.52
CA ASP A 52 24.64 -14.71 18.29
C ASP A 52 24.04 -13.32 18.08
N MET A 53 24.43 -12.35 18.92
CA MET A 53 24.01 -10.95 18.74
C MET A 53 24.50 -10.39 17.40
N GLN A 54 25.74 -10.66 17.01
CA GLN A 54 26.28 -10.21 15.73
C GLN A 54 25.48 -10.77 14.55
N LYS A 55 25.06 -12.04 14.62
CA LYS A 55 24.20 -12.65 13.61
C LYS A 55 22.84 -11.94 13.51
N GLN A 56 22.25 -11.58 14.64
CA GLN A 56 20.98 -10.82 14.66
C GLN A 56 21.15 -9.41 14.07
N VAL A 57 22.26 -8.73 14.37
CA VAL A 57 22.56 -7.40 13.80
C VAL A 57 22.62 -7.47 12.27
N ILE A 58 23.32 -8.46 11.72
CA ILE A 58 23.42 -8.66 10.26
C ILE A 58 22.04 -8.94 9.65
N GLN A 59 21.22 -9.77 10.31
CA GLN A 59 19.84 -10.04 9.85
C GLN A 59 18.96 -8.78 9.88
N ASN A 60 19.13 -7.92 10.89
CA ASN A 60 18.39 -6.67 10.99
C ASN A 60 18.85 -5.66 9.93
N GLU A 61 20.16 -5.57 9.67
CA GLU A 61 20.71 -4.75 8.60
C GLU A 61 20.11 -5.13 7.23
N GLN A 62 20.05 -6.43 6.92
CA GLN A 62 19.45 -6.91 5.68
C GLN A 62 17.98 -6.49 5.55
N LYS A 63 17.18 -6.61 6.62
CA LYS A 63 15.78 -6.16 6.63
C LYS A 63 15.66 -4.64 6.44
N LEU A 64 16.58 -3.86 6.99
CA LEU A 64 16.58 -2.40 6.82
C LEU A 64 16.88 -2.01 5.36
N ILE A 65 17.78 -2.75 4.70
CA ILE A 65 18.04 -2.56 3.27
C ILE A 65 16.77 -2.85 2.45
N GLU A 66 16.08 -3.97 2.71
CA GLU A 66 14.83 -4.30 2.03
C GLU A 66 13.74 -3.25 2.24
N ILE A 67 13.62 -2.72 3.46
CA ILE A 67 12.68 -1.62 3.75
C ILE A 67 13.04 -0.36 2.97
N ASN A 68 14.32 -0.02 2.89
CA ASN A 68 14.79 1.14 2.15
C ASN A 68 14.48 1.02 0.65
N ASP A 69 14.68 -0.16 0.06
CA ASP A 69 14.37 -0.41 -1.35
C ASP A 69 12.86 -0.23 -1.62
N ILE A 70 12.00 -0.75 -0.73
CA ILE A 70 10.55 -0.55 -0.82
C ILE A 70 10.20 0.94 -0.71
N MET A 71 10.85 1.68 0.18
CA MET A 71 10.60 3.10 0.38
C MET A 71 10.96 3.94 -0.85
N GLU A 72 12.06 3.64 -1.54
CA GLU A 72 12.43 4.36 -2.76
C GLU A 72 11.42 4.09 -3.89
N VAL A 73 10.99 2.84 -4.07
CA VAL A 73 9.93 2.51 -5.03
C VAL A 73 8.62 3.24 -4.69
N LEU A 74 8.24 3.27 -3.42
CA LEU A 74 7.03 3.97 -2.97
C LEU A 74 7.11 5.47 -3.26
N LYS A 75 8.27 6.09 -3.01
CA LYS A 75 8.51 7.51 -3.28
C LYS A 75 8.37 7.83 -4.77
N GLU A 76 8.93 7.01 -5.66
CA GLU A 76 8.74 7.17 -7.10
C GLU A 76 7.26 7.09 -7.50
N LYS A 77 6.53 6.12 -6.93
CA LYS A 77 5.08 5.97 -7.19
C LYS A 77 4.27 7.16 -6.69
N VAL A 78 4.57 7.68 -5.51
CA VAL A 78 3.91 8.87 -4.96
C VAL A 78 4.14 10.07 -5.88
N ILE A 79 5.37 10.32 -6.31
CA ILE A 79 5.69 11.42 -7.24
C ILE A 79 4.92 11.26 -8.56
N ALA A 80 4.85 10.04 -9.10
CA ALA A 80 4.10 9.77 -10.32
C ALA A 80 2.61 10.04 -10.14
N THR A 81 2.01 9.58 -9.04
CA THR A 81 0.60 9.84 -8.72
C THR A 81 0.32 11.32 -8.49
N GLU A 82 1.19 12.06 -7.78
CA GLU A 82 1.07 13.51 -7.61
C GLU A 82 1.07 14.24 -8.96
N HIS A 83 1.93 13.80 -9.88
CA HIS A 83 1.96 14.35 -11.24
C HIS A 83 0.68 14.04 -12.03
N GLU A 84 0.20 12.80 -12.00
CA GLU A 84 -1.08 12.40 -12.64
C GLU A 84 -2.26 13.20 -12.10
N VAL A 85 -2.32 13.41 -10.78
CA VAL A 85 -3.36 14.24 -10.14
C VAL A 85 -3.28 15.69 -10.62
N ALA A 86 -2.08 16.26 -10.70
CA ALA A 86 -1.90 17.64 -11.19
C ALA A 86 -2.32 17.81 -12.66
N VAL A 87 -2.01 16.81 -13.52
CA VAL A 87 -2.47 16.79 -14.92
C VAL A 87 -3.99 16.69 -14.99
N ASN A 88 -4.60 15.83 -14.17
CA ASN A 88 -6.05 15.69 -14.11
C ASN A 88 -6.75 16.98 -13.66
N ASP A 89 -6.21 17.67 -12.64
CA ASP A 89 -6.73 18.98 -12.19
C ASP A 89 -6.66 20.03 -13.31
N ALA A 90 -5.57 20.08 -14.07
CA ALA A 90 -5.45 20.97 -15.23
C ALA A 90 -6.48 20.64 -16.32
N ASN A 91 -6.73 19.35 -16.58
CA ASN A 91 -7.74 18.90 -17.54
C ASN A 91 -9.16 19.27 -17.10
N ILE A 92 -9.48 19.10 -15.81
CA ILE A 92 -10.78 19.48 -15.25
C ILE A 92 -11.01 20.98 -15.43
N LYS A 93 -10.03 21.82 -15.07
CA LYS A 93 -10.12 23.29 -15.25
C LYS A 93 -10.30 23.69 -16.71
N LEU A 94 -9.69 22.96 -17.64
CA LEU A 94 -9.88 23.21 -19.08
C LEU A 94 -11.31 22.84 -19.52
N LEU A 95 -11.83 21.69 -19.07
CA LEU A 95 -13.18 21.26 -19.36
C LEU A 95 -14.22 22.23 -18.79
N GLU A 96 -14.05 22.68 -17.56
CA GLU A 96 -14.91 23.69 -16.93
C GLU A 96 -14.96 24.98 -17.76
N ARG A 97 -13.82 25.50 -18.20
CA ARG A 97 -13.76 26.68 -19.08
C ARG A 97 -14.49 26.46 -20.40
N ASN A 98 -14.34 25.28 -21.00
CA ASN A 98 -15.02 24.95 -22.25
C ASN A 98 -16.55 24.85 -22.05
N ILE A 99 -16.99 24.29 -20.93
CA ILE A 99 -18.41 24.24 -20.57
C ILE A 99 -18.96 25.67 -20.40
N THR A 100 -18.28 26.52 -19.63
CA THR A 100 -18.71 27.92 -19.45
C THR A 100 -18.78 28.66 -20.78
N ALA A 101 -17.81 28.46 -21.68
CA ALA A 101 -17.84 29.08 -23.01
C ALA A 101 -19.02 28.60 -23.88
N LEU A 102 -19.39 27.32 -23.76
CA LEU A 102 -20.56 26.75 -24.45
C LEU A 102 -21.87 27.26 -23.85
N GLU A 103 -21.97 27.36 -22.53
CA GLU A 103 -23.11 27.96 -21.83
C GLU A 103 -23.28 29.43 -22.21
N ASP A 104 -22.20 30.20 -22.25
CA ASP A 104 -22.20 31.60 -22.71
C ASP A 104 -22.66 31.71 -24.17
N TYR A 105 -22.23 30.78 -25.04
CA TYR A 105 -22.67 30.74 -26.43
C TYR A 105 -24.15 30.39 -26.56
N ALA A 106 -24.64 29.42 -25.78
CA ALA A 106 -26.04 29.00 -25.76
C ALA A 106 -26.98 30.06 -25.16
N ASN A 107 -26.50 30.83 -24.18
CA ASN A 107 -27.24 31.90 -23.51
C ASN A 107 -27.21 33.24 -24.24
N ARG A 108 -26.48 33.35 -25.37
CA ARG A 108 -26.57 34.55 -26.22
C ARG A 108 -28.00 34.69 -26.74
N PRO A 109 -28.63 35.86 -26.59
CA PRO A 109 -29.93 36.11 -27.20
C PRO A 109 -29.79 35.81 -28.69
N LEU A 110 -30.66 34.94 -29.21
CA LEU A 110 -30.88 34.83 -30.65
C LEU A 110 -31.16 36.24 -31.14
N THR A 111 -30.17 36.86 -31.77
CA THR A 111 -30.31 38.22 -32.29
C THR A 111 -31.52 38.18 -33.21
N ALA A 112 -32.45 39.12 -33.00
CA ALA A 112 -33.72 39.25 -33.72
C ALA A 112 -33.56 39.56 -35.23
N ALA A 113 -32.42 39.22 -35.82
CA ALA A 113 -32.15 39.26 -37.24
C ALA A 113 -31.97 37.81 -37.73
N GLY A 114 -33.07 37.07 -37.91
CA GLY A 114 -32.98 35.83 -38.68
C GLY A 114 -34.15 34.86 -38.66
N ILE A 115 -35.01 34.83 -37.64
CA ILE A 115 -36.11 33.85 -37.60
C ILE A 115 -37.44 34.55 -37.25
N THR A 116 -38.02 35.19 -38.26
CA THR A 116 -39.46 35.44 -38.30
C THR A 116 -40.13 34.22 -38.93
N CYS A 117 -40.26 33.09 -38.20
CA CYS A 117 -41.37 32.20 -38.52
C CYS A 117 -42.60 32.75 -37.81
N GLY A 118 -43.62 33.14 -38.59
CA GLY A 118 -44.98 33.41 -38.10
C GLY A 118 -45.70 32.12 -37.67
N CYS A 119 -45.05 31.33 -36.81
CA CYS A 119 -45.58 30.10 -36.26
C CYS A 119 -46.33 30.43 -34.95
N PRO A 120 -47.59 30.00 -34.74
CA PRO A 120 -48.35 30.27 -33.52
C PRO A 120 -47.88 29.34 -32.39
N ILE A 121 -46.70 29.60 -31.81
CA ILE A 121 -46.08 28.81 -30.72
C ILE A 121 -46.29 29.48 -29.35
N VAL A 122 -47.30 30.34 -29.20
CA VAL A 122 -47.44 31.16 -27.98
C VAL A 122 -48.08 30.37 -26.83
N HIS A 123 -48.86 29.32 -27.10
CA HIS A 123 -49.48 28.49 -26.05
C HIS A 123 -48.64 27.29 -25.59
N GLU A 124 -47.80 26.69 -26.43
CA GLU A 124 -46.92 25.57 -26.05
C GLU A 124 -45.69 25.99 -25.25
N GLN A 125 -45.28 27.27 -25.35
CA GLN A 125 -44.11 27.77 -24.62
C GLN A 125 -44.30 27.77 -23.09
N GLU A 126 -45.51 27.95 -22.58
CA GLU A 126 -45.74 28.04 -21.15
C GLU A 126 -45.81 26.67 -20.47
N GLU A 127 -46.29 25.65 -21.19
CA GLU A 127 -46.17 24.24 -20.76
C GLU A 127 -44.74 23.73 -20.90
N GLN A 128 -44.05 24.03 -22.01
CA GLN A 128 -42.62 23.68 -22.14
C GLN A 128 -41.77 24.36 -21.07
N ARG A 129 -42.03 25.62 -20.74
CA ARG A 129 -41.30 26.35 -19.69
C ARG A 129 -41.62 25.83 -18.30
N ARG A 130 -42.87 25.42 -18.04
CA ARG A 130 -43.24 24.70 -16.82
C ARG A 130 -42.52 23.37 -16.71
N MET A 131 -42.46 22.60 -17.79
CA MET A 131 -41.74 21.32 -17.84
C MET A 131 -40.22 21.51 -17.66
N LEU A 132 -39.64 22.54 -18.26
CA LEU A 132 -38.23 22.90 -18.09
C LEU A 132 -37.92 23.30 -16.64
N ASN A 133 -38.76 24.14 -16.02
CA ASN A 133 -38.63 24.50 -14.60
C ASN A 133 -38.78 23.27 -13.70
N LEU A 134 -39.67 22.34 -14.04
CA LEU A 134 -39.85 21.09 -13.28
C LEU A 134 -38.58 20.23 -13.37
N LEU A 135 -37.98 20.11 -14.55
CA LEU A 135 -36.73 19.38 -14.76
C LEU A 135 -35.57 20.03 -14.00
N GLN A 136 -35.41 21.36 -14.08
CA GLN A 136 -34.39 22.09 -13.33
C GLN A 136 -34.55 21.95 -11.81
N ASN A 137 -35.79 22.01 -11.31
CA ASN A 137 -36.07 21.77 -9.89
C ASN A 137 -35.78 20.33 -9.49
N THR A 138 -36.04 19.36 -10.36
CA THR A 138 -35.75 17.94 -10.12
C THR A 138 -34.24 17.71 -10.06
N ASP A 139 -33.47 18.28 -11.00
CA ASP A 139 -32.01 18.24 -10.98
C ASP A 139 -31.44 18.88 -9.71
N HIS A 140 -31.96 20.04 -9.31
CA HIS A 140 -31.54 20.70 -8.06
C HIS A 140 -31.83 19.83 -6.83
N THR A 141 -33.02 19.22 -6.78
CA THR A 141 -33.40 18.31 -5.68
C THR A 141 -32.53 17.05 -5.66
N MET A 142 -32.17 16.52 -6.84
CA MET A 142 -31.29 15.36 -6.97
C MET A 142 -29.85 15.70 -6.53
N ALA A 143 -29.37 16.91 -6.83
CA ALA A 143 -28.09 17.41 -6.33
C ALA A 143 -28.08 17.56 -4.79
N GLN A 144 -29.17 18.07 -4.21
CA GLN A 144 -29.34 18.15 -2.74
C GLN A 144 -29.37 16.76 -2.09
N LEU A 145 -30.05 15.79 -2.70
CA LEU A 145 -30.06 14.40 -2.22
C LEU A 145 -28.67 13.76 -2.31
N HIS A 146 -27.91 14.04 -3.36
CA HIS A 146 -26.51 13.60 -3.47
C HIS A 146 -25.62 14.19 -2.38
N LEU A 147 -25.77 15.48 -2.08
CA LEU A 147 -25.08 16.13 -0.96
C LEU A 147 -25.41 15.46 0.38
N LEU A 148 -26.70 15.23 0.66
CA LEU A 148 -27.15 14.55 1.88
C LEU A 148 -26.61 13.12 1.97
N MET A 149 -26.57 12.40 0.84
CA MET A 149 -26.01 11.05 0.78
C MET A 149 -24.51 11.05 1.06
N ASN A 150 -23.77 12.04 0.53
CA ASN A 150 -22.35 12.22 0.82
C ASN A 150 -22.11 12.54 2.30
N GLU A 151 -22.92 13.40 2.93
CA GLU A 151 -22.84 13.67 4.37
C GLU A 151 -23.07 12.40 5.20
N PHE A 152 -24.02 11.54 4.81
CA PHE A 152 -24.24 10.23 5.45
C PHE A 152 -23.05 9.29 5.27
N GLN A 153 -22.44 9.26 4.08
CA GLN A 153 -21.25 8.45 3.80
C GLN A 153 -20.01 8.97 4.55
N GLU A 154 -19.87 10.28 4.73
CA GLU A 154 -18.79 10.87 5.53
C GLU A 154 -18.92 10.55 7.02
N LEU A 155 -20.14 10.32 7.52
CA LEU A 155 -20.39 9.90 8.91
C LEU A 155 -20.12 8.41 9.16
N GLN A 156 -20.18 7.58 8.11
CA GLN A 156 -20.03 6.12 8.19
C GLN A 156 -18.69 5.66 8.81
N PRO A 157 -17.52 6.25 8.50
CA PRO A 157 -16.24 5.90 9.11
C PRO A 157 -16.15 6.24 10.60
N TYR A 158 -16.89 7.24 11.09
CA TYR A 158 -16.87 7.63 12.49
C TYR A 158 -17.62 6.64 13.39
N VAL A 159 -18.66 6.00 12.84
CA VAL A 159 -19.35 4.87 13.51
C VAL A 159 -18.47 3.62 13.51
N GLN A 160 -17.67 3.42 12.46
CA GLN A 160 -16.76 2.27 12.33
C GLN A 160 -15.46 2.42 13.13
N ARG A 161 -14.94 3.64 13.35
CA ARG A 161 -13.72 3.87 14.16
C ARG A 161 -13.88 3.57 15.65
N MET A 162 -15.11 3.39 16.14
CA MET A 162 -15.38 2.92 17.51
C MET A 162 -15.52 1.40 17.62
N SER A 163 -15.33 0.65 16.52
CA SER A 163 -15.66 -0.77 16.48
C SER A 163 -14.46 -1.69 16.73
N SER A 164 -14.79 -2.78 17.42
CA SER A 164 -13.92 -3.91 17.74
C SER A 164 -13.09 -4.39 16.54
N PRO A 165 -11.88 -4.98 16.74
CA PRO A 165 -11.06 -5.56 15.67
C PRO A 165 -11.83 -6.51 14.72
N TYR A 166 -12.94 -7.11 15.19
CA TYR A 166 -13.83 -7.92 14.35
C TYR A 166 -14.40 -7.16 13.16
N TYR A 167 -14.66 -5.86 13.28
CA TYR A 167 -15.17 -5.07 12.16
C TYR A 167 -14.13 -4.92 11.05
N THR A 168 -12.88 -4.60 11.42
CA THR A 168 -11.77 -4.55 10.47
C THR A 168 -11.55 -5.90 9.81
N ILE A 169 -11.60 -6.99 10.58
CA ILE A 169 -11.46 -8.36 10.06
C ILE A 169 -12.60 -8.68 9.08
N SER A 170 -13.85 -8.39 9.43
CA SER A 170 -14.99 -8.61 8.53
C SER A 170 -14.86 -7.80 7.25
N SER A 171 -14.48 -6.51 7.32
CA SER A 171 -14.29 -5.69 6.13
C SER A 171 -13.18 -6.21 5.21
N ILE A 172 -12.10 -6.76 5.78
CA ILE A 172 -11.04 -7.43 5.00
C ILE A 172 -11.60 -8.69 4.32
N LEU A 173 -12.37 -9.50 5.06
CA LEU A 173 -12.98 -10.72 4.51
C LEU A 173 -13.97 -10.40 3.39
N ASP A 174 -14.81 -9.38 3.56
CA ASP A 174 -15.75 -8.93 2.54
C ASP A 174 -15.01 -8.47 1.27
N CYS A 175 -13.90 -7.75 1.42
CA CYS A 175 -13.02 -7.38 0.31
C CYS A 175 -12.44 -8.61 -0.40
N HIS A 176 -11.97 -9.60 0.35
CA HIS A 176 -11.46 -10.86 -0.21
C HIS A 176 -12.54 -11.62 -0.97
N VAL A 177 -13.76 -11.73 -0.42
CA VAL A 177 -14.90 -12.39 -1.08
C VAL A 177 -15.24 -11.70 -2.40
N SER A 178 -15.30 -10.36 -2.40
CA SER A 178 -15.57 -9.58 -3.61
C SER A 178 -14.49 -9.81 -4.67
N THR A 179 -13.22 -9.77 -4.27
CA THR A 179 -12.07 -9.97 -5.16
C THR A 179 -12.06 -11.39 -5.75
N LEU A 180 -12.35 -12.41 -4.94
CA LEU A 180 -12.45 -13.80 -5.39
C LEU A 180 -13.57 -13.98 -6.41
N LYS A 181 -14.75 -13.41 -6.13
CA LYS A 181 -15.89 -13.46 -7.06
C LYS A 181 -15.58 -12.76 -8.38
N GLN A 182 -14.88 -11.63 -8.34
CA GLN A 182 -14.44 -10.95 -9.57
C GLN A 182 -13.41 -11.79 -10.34
N THR A 183 -12.52 -12.48 -9.63
CA THR A 183 -11.53 -13.38 -10.23
C THR A 183 -12.18 -14.58 -10.90
N GLU A 184 -13.17 -15.19 -10.25
CA GLU A 184 -13.98 -16.28 -10.82
C GLU A 184 -14.67 -15.83 -12.11
N ASN A 185 -15.38 -14.70 -12.09
CA ASN A 185 -16.02 -14.15 -13.30
C ASN A 185 -15.01 -13.87 -14.42
N ASN A 186 -13.80 -13.41 -14.09
CA ASN A 186 -12.75 -13.17 -15.08
C ASN A 186 -12.23 -14.49 -15.69
N LEU A 187 -12.12 -15.56 -14.89
CA LEU A 187 -11.74 -16.88 -15.37
C LEU A 187 -12.81 -17.47 -16.30
N ASP A 188 -14.08 -17.35 -15.95
CA ASP A 188 -15.19 -17.80 -16.80
C ASP A 188 -15.16 -17.11 -18.16
N ARG A 189 -14.99 -15.77 -18.17
CA ARG A 189 -14.84 -15.00 -19.42
C ARG A 189 -13.60 -15.41 -20.21
N LEU A 190 -12.52 -15.81 -19.56
CA LEU A 190 -11.32 -16.29 -20.24
C LEU A 190 -11.57 -17.63 -20.92
N VAL A 191 -12.27 -18.54 -20.23
CA VAL A 191 -12.66 -19.85 -20.78
C VAL A 191 -13.58 -19.68 -21.99
N GLU A 192 -14.57 -18.79 -21.92
CA GLU A 192 -15.43 -18.47 -23.07
C GLU A 192 -14.62 -17.98 -24.28
N LYS A 193 -13.67 -17.07 -24.05
CA LYS A 193 -12.79 -16.57 -25.12
C LYS A 193 -11.92 -17.67 -25.70
N MET A 194 -11.40 -18.58 -24.87
CA MET A 194 -10.62 -19.73 -25.34
C MET A 194 -11.47 -20.65 -26.22
N HIS A 195 -12.71 -20.94 -25.84
CA HIS A 195 -13.63 -21.73 -26.66
C HIS A 195 -13.97 -21.05 -27.99
N ALA A 196 -14.15 -19.73 -27.99
CA ALA A 196 -14.37 -18.97 -29.23
C ALA A 196 -13.16 -19.08 -30.17
N VAL A 197 -11.93 -18.94 -29.65
CA VAL A 197 -10.70 -19.08 -30.43
C VAL A 197 -10.52 -20.50 -30.98
N ASP A 198 -10.75 -21.54 -30.16
CA ASP A 198 -10.71 -22.94 -30.62
C ASP A 198 -11.75 -23.20 -31.72
N GLY A 199 -12.97 -22.68 -31.56
CA GLY A 199 -14.02 -22.75 -32.58
C GLY A 199 -13.62 -22.10 -33.91
N MET A 200 -13.03 -20.90 -33.87
CA MET A 200 -12.53 -20.21 -35.05
C MET A 200 -11.39 -20.99 -35.73
N LEU A 201 -10.46 -21.55 -34.95
CA LEU A 201 -9.37 -22.39 -35.47
C LEU A 201 -9.89 -23.63 -36.18
N ARG A 202 -10.87 -24.32 -35.60
CA ARG A 202 -11.51 -25.49 -36.23
C ARG A 202 -12.21 -25.13 -37.54
N LEU A 203 -12.91 -23.99 -37.59
CA LEU A 203 -13.54 -23.50 -38.81
C LEU A 203 -12.51 -23.18 -39.91
N ALA A 204 -11.45 -22.44 -39.56
CA ALA A 204 -10.38 -22.09 -40.49
C ALA A 204 -9.68 -23.34 -41.06
N LEU A 205 -9.40 -24.35 -40.23
CA LEU A 205 -8.82 -25.61 -40.69
C LEU A 205 -9.76 -26.36 -41.64
N ARG A 206 -11.07 -26.33 -41.39
CA ARG A 206 -12.08 -26.99 -42.24
C ARG A 206 -12.17 -26.32 -43.62
N GLU A 207 -12.18 -24.99 -43.67
CA GLU A 207 -12.14 -24.21 -44.92
C GLU A 207 -10.86 -24.51 -45.72
N CYS A 208 -9.69 -24.52 -45.08
CA CYS A 208 -8.42 -24.88 -45.73
C CYS A 208 -8.43 -26.28 -46.37
N VAL A 209 -8.96 -27.28 -45.66
CA VAL A 209 -9.09 -28.65 -46.19
C VAL A 209 -10.07 -28.70 -47.37
N THR A 210 -11.17 -27.95 -47.31
CA THR A 210 -12.18 -27.92 -48.37
C THR A 210 -11.63 -27.30 -49.65
N VAL A 211 -10.84 -26.22 -49.54
CA VAL A 211 -10.18 -25.57 -50.68
C VAL A 211 -9.14 -26.48 -51.33
N LEU A 212 -8.38 -27.26 -50.54
CA LEU A 212 -7.39 -28.22 -51.03
C LEU A 212 -8.04 -29.39 -51.80
N VAL A 213 -9.21 -29.87 -51.36
CA VAL A 213 -9.95 -30.97 -52.02
C VAL A 213 -10.61 -30.50 -53.32
N LEU A 214 -11.03 -29.24 -53.43
CA LEU A 214 -11.62 -28.68 -54.66
C LEU A 214 -10.59 -28.33 -55.75
N HIS A 215 -9.29 -28.29 -55.42
CA HIS A 215 -8.19 -27.99 -56.34
C HIS A 215 -7.32 -29.22 -56.68
N SER A 216 -7.72 -30.42 -56.23
CA SER A 216 -7.08 -31.71 -56.56
C SER A 216 -7.94 -32.51 -57.53
#